data_AF-A0A4U6JCN2-F1
#
_entry.id   AF-A0A4U6JCN2-F1
#
_cell.length_a   1.000
_cell.length_b   1.000
_cell.length_c   1.000
_cell.angle_alpha   90.00
_cell.angle_beta   90.00
_cell.angle_gamma   90.00
#
_symmetry.space_group_name_H-M   'P 1'
#
loop_
_entity.id
_entity.type
_entity.pdbx_description
1 polymer ?
#
loop_
_entity_poly.entity_id
_entity_poly.type
_entity_poly.pdbx_seq_one_letter_code
_entity_poly.pdbx_strand_id
1 'polypeptide(L)'
;MKYLWLSALLFSQVVMAWCPDEDQKVVLQGTLIQQTLPGPPNYESIKDGDEAVTYDYLKLDQPFECDITGESESVPLVQLMLMGKSKPGYADLAPSLGKDVILTGKTMYAQTGLHFTSVLLILDDVKDVTPLNTPEQKKSALIQFQQFQQVLSEKNVAALKSYFVFPLPGSLDDFIPYDESQSSQSDQLTEAVFDKNASQIIKGLHILSSLDVNPDTLEIKEHRINALSAQEQKRKYFPGDEDGTFYYEENGQRHVVDGTCDTVAMGEFDEGVLRLSQGTDANKQRPGLSESCDGASSYLFKLIDGKLRLVASFTAG
;
A
#
# COMPACT_ATOMS: atom_id res chain seq x y z
N MET A 1 -4.96 17.74 -40.57
CA MET A 1 -6.03 17.16 -39.74
C MET A 1 -5.48 17.00 -38.33
N LYS A 2 -6.29 17.35 -37.33
CA LYS A 2 -5.93 17.55 -35.93
C LYS A 2 -5.50 16.23 -35.27
N TYR A 3 -4.33 16.22 -34.62
CA TYR A 3 -3.96 15.22 -33.64
C TYR A 3 -4.71 15.52 -32.34
N LEU A 4 -5.72 14.71 -32.00
CA LEU A 4 -6.30 14.73 -30.66
C LEU A 4 -5.38 13.90 -29.75
N TRP A 5 -4.68 14.57 -28.85
CA TRP A 5 -4.05 13.96 -27.70
C TRP A 5 -5.16 13.51 -26.75
N LEU A 6 -5.31 12.21 -26.53
CA LEU A 6 -6.05 11.72 -25.37
C LEU A 6 -5.14 11.90 -24.16
N SER A 7 -5.40 12.94 -23.39
CA SER A 7 -4.87 13.10 -22.05
C SER A 7 -5.44 11.98 -21.19
N ALA A 8 -4.60 11.02 -20.80
CA ALA A 8 -4.90 10.10 -19.72
C ALA A 8 -5.03 10.93 -18.43
N LEU A 9 -6.28 11.16 -18.02
CA LEU A 9 -6.58 11.64 -16.67
C LEU A 9 -6.21 10.51 -15.72
N LEU A 10 -5.00 10.57 -15.17
CA LEU A 10 -4.64 9.90 -13.93
C LEU A 10 -5.63 10.42 -12.87
N PHE A 11 -6.72 9.68 -12.66
CA PHE A 11 -7.49 9.80 -11.44
C PHE A 11 -6.57 9.34 -10.32
N SER A 12 -5.85 10.29 -9.73
CA SER A 12 -5.26 10.12 -8.42
C SER A 12 -6.44 10.00 -7.47
N GLN A 13 -6.95 8.77 -7.30
CA GLN A 13 -7.90 8.50 -6.24
C GLN A 13 -7.11 8.67 -4.95
N VAL A 14 -7.30 9.84 -4.32
CA VAL A 14 -6.96 10.02 -2.92
C VAL A 14 -7.93 9.11 -2.18
N VAL A 15 -7.54 7.85 -2.01
CA VAL A 15 -8.18 6.96 -1.05
C VAL A 15 -7.91 7.62 0.30
N MET A 16 -8.90 8.38 0.76
CA MET A 16 -8.88 9.03 2.05
C MET A 16 -8.83 7.94 3.11
N ALA A 17 -7.86 8.03 4.02
CA ALA A 17 -7.69 7.02 5.04
C ALA A 17 -8.81 7.16 6.08
N TRP A 18 -9.41 6.03 6.48
CA TRP A 18 -10.37 5.98 7.57
C TRP A 18 -9.73 6.45 8.88
N CYS A 19 -10.45 7.26 9.66
CA CYS A 19 -9.98 7.73 10.96
C CYS A 19 -10.00 6.60 11.99
N PRO A 20 -8.86 6.27 12.61
CA PRO A 20 -8.82 5.20 13.59
C PRO A 20 -9.60 5.55 14.86
N ASP A 21 -10.20 4.52 15.46
CA ASP A 21 -10.90 4.62 16.74
C ASP A 21 -9.92 4.99 17.87
N GLU A 22 -10.41 5.55 18.98
CA GLU A 22 -9.60 5.77 20.18
C GLU A 22 -9.06 4.44 20.74
N ASP A 23 -7.84 4.44 21.30
CA ASP A 23 -7.13 3.28 21.84
C ASP A 23 -6.82 2.15 20.84
N GLN A 24 -7.06 2.37 19.55
CA GLN A 24 -6.73 1.43 18.49
C GLN A 24 -5.22 1.33 18.28
N LYS A 25 -4.71 0.11 18.16
CA LYS A 25 -3.31 -0.12 17.78
C LYS A 25 -3.17 0.06 16.27
N VAL A 26 -2.30 0.98 15.86
CA VAL A 26 -2.13 1.38 14.47
C VAL A 26 -0.66 1.38 14.04
N VAL A 27 -0.46 1.29 12.73
CA VAL A 27 0.81 1.59 12.05
C VAL A 27 0.54 2.75 11.12
N LEU A 28 1.22 3.86 11.35
CA LEU A 28 1.07 5.09 10.57
C LEU A 28 2.34 5.36 9.78
N GLN A 29 2.16 5.87 8.57
CA GLN A 29 3.27 6.26 7.71
C GLN A 29 3.19 7.74 7.36
N GLY A 30 4.35 8.39 7.35
CA GLY A 30 4.46 9.79 7.02
C GLY A 30 5.87 10.32 7.19
N THR A 31 6.01 11.64 7.09
CA THR A 31 7.25 12.34 7.41
C THR A 31 7.24 12.80 8.87
N LEU A 32 8.28 12.46 9.63
CA LEU A 32 8.44 12.95 10.99
C LEU A 32 8.85 14.42 10.97
N ILE A 33 8.08 15.29 11.61
CA ILE A 33 8.35 16.73 11.68
C ILE A 33 8.30 17.23 13.12
N GLN A 34 8.88 18.40 13.35
CA GLN A 34 8.80 19.09 14.64
C GLN A 34 8.16 20.46 14.42
N GLN A 35 7.27 20.86 15.32
CA GLN A 35 6.66 22.19 15.29
C GLN A 35 6.78 22.86 16.66
N THR A 36 7.02 24.17 16.63
CA THR A 36 7.00 25.04 17.82
C THR A 36 5.78 25.94 17.75
N LEU A 37 4.92 25.87 18.75
CA LEU A 37 3.65 26.57 18.84
C LEU A 37 3.56 27.43 20.10
N PRO A 38 2.69 28.45 20.14
CA PRO A 38 2.41 29.21 21.36
C PRO A 38 1.78 28.31 22.43
N GLY A 39 2.34 28.36 23.63
CA GLY A 39 1.88 27.68 24.84
C GLY A 39 1.25 28.66 25.84
N PRO A 40 1.25 28.33 27.14
CA PRO A 40 0.71 29.22 28.18
C PRO A 40 1.33 30.63 28.17
N PRO A 41 0.61 31.64 28.70
CA PRO A 41 -0.74 31.55 29.26
C PRO A 41 -1.87 31.67 28.23
N ASN A 42 -1.66 32.32 27.08
CA ASN A 42 -2.76 32.65 26.16
C ASN A 42 -2.85 31.72 24.94
N TYR A 43 -1.76 31.01 24.58
CA TYR A 43 -1.70 30.14 23.41
C TYR A 43 -1.95 30.85 22.07
N GLU A 44 -1.63 32.15 21.99
CA GLU A 44 -1.87 33.00 20.82
C GLU A 44 -0.59 33.40 20.11
N SER A 45 0.45 33.80 20.85
CA SER A 45 1.65 34.40 20.25
C SER A 45 2.89 34.30 21.15
N ILE A 46 3.88 33.54 20.68
CA ILE A 46 5.22 33.48 21.28
C ILE A 46 5.86 34.86 21.32
N LYS A 47 5.65 35.68 20.27
CA LYS A 47 6.22 37.03 20.18
C LYS A 47 5.66 37.96 21.25
N ASP A 48 4.40 37.76 21.64
CA ASP A 48 3.71 38.62 22.60
C ASP A 48 3.77 38.09 24.05
N GLY A 49 4.60 37.07 24.29
CA GLY A 49 4.98 36.62 25.63
C GLY A 49 4.53 35.22 26.03
N ASP A 50 3.85 34.48 25.14
CA ASP A 50 3.52 33.08 25.40
C ASP A 50 4.75 32.17 25.34
N GLU A 51 4.75 31.10 26.14
CA GLU A 51 5.80 30.09 26.17
C GLU A 51 5.90 29.38 24.80
N ALA A 52 7.12 29.19 24.28
CA ALA A 52 7.32 28.39 23.08
C ALA A 52 7.33 26.90 23.45
N VAL A 53 6.32 26.15 23.01
CA VAL A 53 6.24 24.70 23.23
C VAL A 53 6.53 23.96 21.93
N THR A 54 7.40 22.95 22.00
CA THR A 54 7.84 22.17 20.83
C THR A 54 7.42 20.72 20.98
N TYR A 55 6.78 20.18 19.95
CA TYR A 55 6.37 18.78 19.87
C TYR A 55 6.74 18.16 18.54
N ASP A 56 6.87 16.84 18.52
CA ASP A 56 7.05 16.04 17.32
C ASP A 56 5.69 15.58 16.80
N TYR A 57 5.56 15.56 15.47
CA TYR A 57 4.35 15.20 14.76
C TYR A 57 4.69 14.25 13.62
N LEU A 58 3.75 13.36 13.30
CA LEU A 58 3.76 12.67 12.02
C LEU A 58 2.91 13.46 11.03
N LYS A 59 3.51 13.89 9.92
CA LYS A 59 2.77 14.35 8.76
C LYS A 59 2.41 13.15 7.91
N LEU A 60 1.13 12.77 7.90
CA LEU A 60 0.66 11.57 7.22
C LEU A 60 0.84 11.68 5.71
N ASP A 61 1.18 10.56 5.07
CA ASP A 61 1.17 10.45 3.59
C ASP A 61 -0.25 10.60 3.04
N GLN A 62 -1.23 10.06 3.77
CA GLN A 62 -2.66 10.19 3.51
C GLN A 62 -3.36 10.73 4.76
N PRO A 63 -3.99 11.91 4.69
CA PRO A 63 -4.78 12.44 5.80
C PRO A 63 -5.89 11.47 6.21
N PHE A 64 -6.22 11.46 7.50
CA PHE A 64 -7.44 10.80 7.96
C PHE A 64 -8.66 11.67 7.68
N GLU A 65 -9.79 11.02 7.44
CA GLU A 65 -11.10 11.67 7.48
C GLU A 65 -11.85 11.23 8.73
N CYS A 66 -11.93 12.15 9.68
CA CYS A 66 -12.42 11.92 11.03
C CYS A 66 -13.78 12.59 11.24
N ASP A 67 -14.65 11.96 12.01
CA ASP A 67 -15.88 12.56 12.54
C ASP A 67 -15.85 12.48 14.07
N ILE A 68 -14.99 13.31 14.68
CA ILE A 68 -14.75 13.29 16.14
C ILE A 68 -15.76 14.18 16.87
N THR A 69 -16.23 15.26 16.24
CA THR A 69 -17.09 16.29 16.85
C THR A 69 -18.50 16.34 16.24
N GLY A 70 -18.84 15.42 15.34
CA GLY A 70 -20.06 15.48 14.53
C GLY A 70 -19.89 16.25 13.22
N GLU A 71 -18.67 16.71 12.92
CA GLU A 71 -18.28 17.34 11.66
C GLU A 71 -17.10 16.58 11.05
N SER A 72 -17.14 16.39 9.74
CA SER A 72 -16.04 15.78 8.98
C SER A 72 -14.82 16.69 9.02
N GLU A 73 -13.71 16.19 9.56
CA GLU A 73 -12.42 16.85 9.66
C GLU A 73 -11.36 16.04 8.92
N SER A 74 -10.58 16.71 8.07
CA SER A 74 -9.37 16.13 7.48
C SER A 74 -8.18 16.34 8.42
N VAL A 75 -7.56 15.26 8.88
CA VAL A 75 -6.45 15.27 9.84
C VAL A 75 -5.15 14.86 9.14
N PRO A 76 -4.33 15.81 8.67
CA PRO A 76 -3.05 15.51 8.00
C PRO A 76 -1.85 15.37 8.96
N LEU A 77 -2.02 15.78 10.21
CA LEU A 77 -0.98 15.81 11.24
C LEU A 77 -1.45 15.05 12.48
N VAL A 78 -0.57 14.20 13.02
CA VAL A 78 -0.80 13.49 14.27
C VAL A 78 0.29 13.87 15.25
N GLN A 79 -0.08 14.47 16.38
CA GLN A 79 0.86 14.79 17.46
C GLN A 79 1.34 13.52 18.16
N LEU A 80 2.64 13.42 18.43
CA LEU A 80 3.22 12.27 19.10
C LEU A 80 3.25 12.48 20.62
N MET A 81 2.67 11.52 21.33
CA MET A 81 2.67 11.47 22.79
C MET A 81 3.75 10.49 23.25
N LEU A 82 4.85 11.02 23.76
CA LEU A 82 6.01 10.25 24.22
C LEU A 82 5.83 9.91 25.70
N MET A 83 5.39 8.69 26.00
CA MET A 83 5.04 8.26 27.36
C MET A 83 5.92 7.10 27.84
N GLY A 84 6.54 7.25 29.00
CA GLY A 84 7.26 6.18 29.69
C GLY A 84 8.74 6.05 29.29
N LYS A 85 9.57 5.61 30.23
CA LYS A 85 11.05 5.58 30.07
C LYS A 85 11.58 4.53 29.09
N SER A 86 10.76 3.54 28.75
CA SER A 86 11.12 2.45 27.83
C SER A 86 10.58 2.66 26.41
N LYS A 87 10.03 3.83 26.13
CA LYS A 87 9.49 4.24 24.82
C LYS A 87 10.39 5.30 24.20
N PRO A 88 10.36 5.48 22.86
CA PRO A 88 11.16 6.50 22.21
C PRO A 88 10.89 7.88 22.80
N GLY A 89 11.96 8.61 23.12
CA GLY A 89 11.93 10.02 23.51
C GLY A 89 12.35 10.95 22.38
N TYR A 90 12.31 12.25 22.63
CA TYR A 90 12.71 13.28 21.66
C TYR A 90 14.14 13.07 21.12
N ALA A 91 15.07 12.63 21.97
CA ALA A 91 16.46 12.37 21.54
C ALA A 91 16.57 11.17 20.58
N ASP A 92 15.67 10.18 20.70
CA ASP A 92 15.63 9.01 19.83
C ASP A 92 15.01 9.35 18.46
N LEU A 93 14.07 10.30 18.44
CA LEU A 93 13.38 10.79 17.23
C LEU A 93 14.22 11.81 16.45
N ALA A 94 15.10 12.55 17.11
CA ALA A 94 15.89 13.62 16.50
C ALA A 94 16.65 13.21 15.21
N PRO A 95 17.27 12.01 15.10
CA PRO A 95 17.91 11.57 13.86
C PRO A 95 16.94 11.33 12.69
N SER A 96 15.66 11.14 12.97
CA SER A 96 14.61 10.83 11.98
C SER A 96 13.80 12.07 11.57
N LEU A 97 14.02 13.23 12.20
CA LEU A 97 13.35 14.48 11.83
C LEU A 97 13.60 14.83 10.35
N GLY A 98 12.51 15.12 9.63
CA GLY A 98 12.49 15.41 8.20
C GLY A 98 12.58 14.19 7.30
N LYS A 99 12.57 12.97 7.84
CA LYS A 99 12.58 11.71 7.08
C LYS A 99 11.23 11.02 7.10
N ASP A 100 11.03 10.16 6.12
CA ASP A 100 9.90 9.24 6.10
C ASP A 100 10.11 8.14 7.14
N VAL A 101 9.07 7.90 7.93
CA VAL A 101 9.08 6.94 9.03
C VAL A 101 7.80 6.09 9.02
N ILE A 102 7.91 4.94 9.65
CA ILE A 102 6.75 4.13 10.06
C ILE A 102 6.69 4.16 11.59
N LEU A 103 5.56 4.62 12.12
CA LEU A 103 5.30 4.70 13.54
C LEU A 103 4.30 3.64 13.94
N THR A 104 4.59 2.91 15.01
CA THR A 104 3.60 2.04 15.67
C THR A 104 3.19 2.67 16.98
N GLY A 105 1.92 2.59 17.32
CA GLY A 105 1.42 3.10 18.60
C GLY A 105 -0.06 2.84 18.82
N LYS A 106 -0.60 3.55 19.79
CA LYS A 106 -2.05 3.61 20.05
C LYS A 106 -2.59 5.00 19.81
N THR A 107 -3.74 5.08 19.19
CA THR A 107 -4.44 6.35 18.94
C THR A 107 -5.07 6.88 20.21
N MET A 108 -5.16 8.20 20.30
CA MET A 108 -5.81 8.94 21.37
C MET A 108 -6.47 10.18 20.75
N TYR A 109 -7.65 10.56 21.22
CA TYR A 109 -8.27 11.81 20.80
C TYR A 109 -7.83 13.00 21.66
N ALA A 110 -7.96 14.21 21.12
CA ALA A 110 -7.66 15.42 21.87
C ALA A 110 -8.57 15.56 23.09
N GLN A 111 -8.00 15.63 24.29
CA GLN A 111 -8.76 15.74 25.55
C GLN A 111 -8.48 17.04 26.32
N THR A 112 -7.40 17.75 25.98
CA THR A 112 -6.96 18.96 26.70
C THR A 112 -6.58 20.06 25.73
N GLY A 113 -6.56 21.32 26.20
CA GLY A 113 -6.02 22.45 25.42
C GLY A 113 -4.51 22.42 25.18
N LEU A 114 -3.83 21.32 25.55
CA LEU A 114 -2.41 21.08 25.28
C LEU A 114 -2.19 20.13 24.10
N HIS A 115 -3.28 19.64 23.48
CA HIS A 115 -3.24 18.81 22.29
C HIS A 115 -3.54 19.70 21.08
N PHE A 116 -2.61 19.74 20.11
CA PHE A 116 -2.66 20.63 18.95
C PHE A 116 -3.21 19.93 17.69
N THR A 117 -3.53 18.65 17.78
CA THR A 117 -4.20 17.86 16.73
C THR A 117 -5.35 17.06 17.32
N SER A 118 -6.42 16.84 16.55
CA SER A 118 -7.61 16.08 16.98
C SER A 118 -7.31 14.61 17.26
N VAL A 119 -6.37 14.02 16.50
CA VAL A 119 -5.84 12.67 16.69
C VAL A 119 -4.38 12.76 17.14
N LEU A 120 -4.03 11.98 18.16
CA LEU A 120 -2.68 11.83 18.70
C LEU A 120 -2.26 10.35 18.61
N LEU A 121 -0.95 10.11 18.68
CA LEU A 121 -0.37 8.77 18.75
C LEU A 121 0.48 8.63 20.00
N ILE A 122 0.08 7.77 20.93
CA ILE A 122 0.98 7.29 21.98
C ILE A 122 2.00 6.37 21.31
N LEU A 123 3.24 6.86 21.21
CA LEU A 123 4.26 6.23 20.40
C LEU A 123 4.81 4.96 21.08
N ASP A 124 4.76 3.83 20.36
CA ASP A 124 5.38 2.59 20.78
C ASP A 124 6.77 2.39 20.16
N ASP A 125 6.90 2.66 18.86
CA ASP A 125 8.10 2.37 18.07
C ASP A 125 8.18 3.28 16.83
N VAL A 126 9.40 3.57 16.37
CA VAL A 126 9.70 4.37 15.17
C VAL A 126 10.73 3.62 14.33
N LYS A 127 10.49 3.55 13.01
CA LYS A 127 11.45 2.97 12.06
C LYS A 127 11.67 3.90 10.89
N ASP A 128 12.94 4.03 10.49
CA ASP A 128 13.33 4.84 9.34
C ASP A 128 12.95 4.12 8.04
N VAL A 129 12.28 4.84 7.15
CA VAL A 129 12.00 4.39 5.79
C VAL A 129 13.11 4.92 4.87
N THR A 130 13.76 4.00 4.17
CA THR A 130 14.70 4.36 3.09
C THR A 130 13.94 4.35 1.77
N PRO A 131 13.76 5.51 1.11
CA PRO A 131 13.10 5.55 -0.19
C PRO A 131 13.96 4.86 -1.25
N LEU A 132 13.32 4.28 -2.26
CA LEU A 132 13.94 3.52 -3.35
C LEU A 132 14.27 4.41 -4.55
N ASN A 133 15.02 5.49 -4.31
CA ASN A 133 15.26 6.52 -5.32
C ASN A 133 16.58 6.33 -6.08
N THR A 134 17.60 5.71 -5.47
CA THR A 134 18.90 5.46 -6.12
C THR A 134 19.01 4.04 -6.72
N PRO A 135 19.87 3.83 -7.74
CA PRO A 135 20.14 2.51 -8.29
C PRO A 135 20.57 1.47 -7.24
N GLU A 136 21.36 1.86 -6.25
CA GLU A 136 21.86 0.96 -5.20
C GLU A 136 20.72 0.51 -4.27
N GLN A 137 19.82 1.42 -3.93
CA GLN A 137 18.63 1.13 -3.12
C GLN A 137 17.68 0.20 -3.88
N LYS A 138 17.39 0.52 -5.16
CA LYS A 138 16.56 -0.32 -6.04
C LYS A 138 17.16 -1.71 -6.21
N LYS A 139 18.47 -1.80 -6.46
CA LYS A 139 19.19 -3.09 -6.54
C LYS A 139 19.07 -3.90 -5.26
N SER A 140 19.29 -3.27 -4.10
CA SER A 140 19.13 -3.92 -2.80
C SER A 140 17.70 -4.45 -2.61
N ALA A 141 16.69 -3.66 -2.97
CA ALA A 141 15.29 -4.08 -2.91
C ALA A 141 15.02 -5.27 -3.83
N LEU A 142 15.51 -5.28 -5.07
CA LEU A 142 15.30 -6.41 -5.99
C LEU A 142 15.98 -7.70 -5.51
N ILE A 143 17.18 -7.61 -4.93
CA ILE A 143 17.85 -8.78 -4.32
C ILE A 143 17.01 -9.32 -3.16
N GLN A 144 16.50 -8.45 -2.29
CA GLN A 144 15.64 -8.87 -1.18
C GLN A 144 14.27 -9.36 -1.65
N PHE A 145 13.77 -8.86 -2.77
CA PHE A 145 12.57 -9.36 -3.41
C PHE A 145 12.78 -10.76 -3.99
N GLN A 146 13.93 -11.05 -4.62
CA GLN A 146 14.26 -12.43 -5.01
C GLN A 146 14.29 -13.39 -3.82
N GLN A 147 14.77 -12.94 -2.65
CA GLN A 147 14.69 -13.74 -1.41
C GLN A 147 13.24 -13.95 -0.96
N PHE A 148 12.38 -12.94 -1.08
CA PHE A 148 10.95 -13.07 -0.83
C PHE A 148 10.29 -14.07 -1.80
N GLN A 149 10.64 -14.04 -3.09
CA GLN A 149 10.17 -15.01 -4.09
C GLN A 149 10.58 -16.45 -3.74
N GLN A 150 11.80 -16.64 -3.23
CA GLN A 150 12.28 -17.92 -2.73
C GLN A 150 11.45 -18.40 -1.53
N VAL A 151 11.24 -17.52 -0.54
CA VAL A 151 10.43 -17.80 0.65
C VAL A 151 8.99 -18.19 0.30
N LEU A 152 8.38 -17.51 -0.68
CA LEU A 152 7.07 -17.86 -1.22
C LEU A 152 7.07 -19.24 -1.87
N SER A 153 8.07 -19.53 -2.70
CA SER A 153 8.21 -20.82 -3.39
C SER A 153 8.39 -21.99 -2.42
N GLU A 154 9.15 -21.76 -1.34
CA GLU A 154 9.36 -22.72 -0.25
C GLU A 154 8.16 -22.82 0.70
N LYS A 155 7.16 -21.94 0.57
CA LYS A 155 5.99 -21.83 1.46
C LYS A 155 6.37 -21.67 2.93
N ASN A 156 7.48 -20.96 3.19
CA ASN A 156 7.99 -20.76 4.54
C ASN A 156 7.23 -19.63 5.24
N VAL A 157 6.19 -20.00 6.00
CA VAL A 157 5.28 -19.07 6.70
C VAL A 157 6.04 -18.10 7.62
N ALA A 158 6.96 -18.60 8.44
CA ALA A 158 7.66 -17.78 9.43
C ALA A 158 8.58 -16.75 8.76
N ALA A 159 9.31 -17.17 7.71
CA ALA A 159 10.13 -16.25 6.93
C ALA A 159 9.28 -15.24 6.18
N LEU A 160 8.16 -15.68 5.57
CA LEU A 160 7.25 -14.80 4.83
C LEU A 160 6.69 -13.72 5.74
N LYS A 161 6.23 -14.10 6.93
CA LYS A 161 5.69 -13.18 7.94
C LYS A 161 6.65 -12.03 8.26
N SER A 162 7.96 -12.30 8.25
CA SER A 162 8.98 -11.29 8.53
C SER A 162 9.06 -10.16 7.49
N TYR A 163 8.48 -10.35 6.31
CA TYR A 163 8.36 -9.31 5.29
C TYR A 163 7.17 -8.37 5.53
N PHE A 164 6.22 -8.69 6.41
CA PHE A 164 5.05 -7.87 6.64
C PHE A 164 5.26 -6.89 7.79
N VAL A 165 4.73 -5.68 7.67
CA VAL A 165 4.55 -4.76 8.80
C VAL A 165 3.12 -4.90 9.30
N PHE A 166 2.95 -5.25 10.58
CA PHE A 166 1.64 -5.45 11.19
C PHE A 166 1.27 -4.36 12.21
N PRO A 167 -0.03 -4.00 12.30
CA PRO A 167 -1.07 -4.33 11.33
C PRO A 167 -0.79 -3.71 9.95
N LEU A 168 -1.07 -4.46 8.89
CA LEU A 168 -0.85 -4.01 7.52
C LEU A 168 -2.05 -3.16 7.06
N PRO A 169 -1.84 -1.91 6.62
CA PRO A 169 -2.84 -1.15 5.86
C PRO A 169 -3.29 -1.93 4.63
N GLY A 170 -4.59 -2.24 4.55
CA GLY A 170 -5.17 -3.20 3.62
C GLY A 170 -6.00 -4.25 4.35
N SER A 171 -6.47 -5.26 3.63
CA SER A 171 -7.33 -6.31 4.19
C SER A 171 -6.84 -7.70 3.81
N LEU A 172 -7.41 -8.73 4.44
CA LEU A 172 -7.16 -10.11 4.06
C LEU A 172 -7.56 -10.37 2.59
N ASP A 173 -8.62 -9.71 2.11
CA ASP A 173 -9.15 -9.87 0.75
C ASP A 173 -8.14 -9.43 -0.32
N ASP A 174 -7.13 -8.65 0.05
CA ASP A 174 -6.02 -8.34 -0.86
C ASP A 174 -5.13 -9.53 -1.20
N PHE A 175 -5.27 -10.63 -0.47
CA PHE A 175 -4.45 -11.82 -0.59
C PHE A 175 -5.26 -13.07 -0.91
N ILE A 176 -6.59 -13.01 -0.84
CA ILE A 176 -7.45 -14.18 -1.04
C ILE A 176 -8.56 -13.83 -2.03
N PRO A 177 -8.97 -14.77 -2.91
CA PRO A 177 -10.12 -14.53 -3.78
C PRO A 177 -11.35 -14.20 -2.95
N TYR A 178 -12.10 -13.20 -3.40
CA TYR A 178 -13.36 -12.80 -2.78
C TYR A 178 -14.34 -13.99 -2.72
N ASP A 179 -14.90 -14.22 -1.53
CA ASP A 179 -15.92 -15.25 -1.29
C ASP A 179 -17.15 -14.59 -0.65
N GLU A 180 -18.21 -14.39 -1.45
CA GLU A 180 -19.50 -13.81 -1.00
C GLU A 180 -20.10 -14.54 0.21
N SER A 181 -19.81 -15.84 0.37
CA SER A 181 -20.33 -16.64 1.49
C SER A 181 -19.57 -16.43 2.79
N GLN A 182 -18.39 -15.81 2.72
CA GLN A 182 -17.53 -15.44 3.82
C GLN A 182 -17.32 -13.93 3.85
N SER A 183 -18.41 -13.15 3.74
CA SER A 183 -18.39 -11.70 3.98
C SER A 183 -18.02 -11.42 5.45
N SER A 184 -16.78 -11.68 5.83
CA SER A 184 -16.21 -11.22 7.08
C SER A 184 -15.86 -9.76 6.90
N GLN A 185 -16.25 -8.98 7.91
CA GLN A 185 -15.84 -7.59 8.12
C GLN A 185 -14.38 -7.40 7.69
N SER A 186 -14.09 -6.28 7.03
CA SER A 186 -12.78 -5.89 6.52
C SER A 186 -11.78 -5.75 7.67
N ASP A 187 -11.35 -6.88 8.23
CA ASP A 187 -10.44 -6.91 9.35
C ASP A 187 -9.07 -6.56 8.79
N GLN A 188 -8.55 -5.44 9.29
CA GLN A 188 -7.17 -5.04 9.09
C GLN A 188 -6.25 -6.27 9.24
N LEU A 189 -5.32 -6.47 8.30
CA LEU A 189 -4.48 -7.65 8.35
C LEU A 189 -3.49 -7.55 9.53
N THR A 190 -3.88 -8.13 10.67
CA THR A 190 -3.04 -8.24 11.87
C THR A 190 -2.14 -9.47 11.80
N GLU A 191 -1.14 -9.55 12.69
CA GLU A 191 -0.29 -10.73 12.79
C GLU A 191 -1.10 -12.02 13.07
N ALA A 192 -2.13 -11.95 13.91
CA ALA A 192 -2.99 -13.08 14.22
C ALA A 192 -3.85 -13.52 13.02
N VAL A 193 -4.35 -12.56 12.23
CA VAL A 193 -5.08 -12.84 10.99
C VAL A 193 -4.16 -13.47 9.95
N PHE A 194 -2.92 -12.98 9.83
CA PHE A 194 -1.91 -13.60 8.97
C PHE A 194 -1.64 -15.05 9.40
N ASP A 195 -1.37 -15.30 10.68
CA ASP A 195 -1.02 -16.62 11.20
C ASP A 195 -2.16 -17.64 10.96
N LYS A 196 -3.42 -17.20 11.08
CA LYS A 196 -4.61 -18.04 10.81
C LYS A 196 -4.78 -18.36 9.32
N ASN A 197 -4.42 -17.44 8.42
CA ASN A 197 -4.71 -17.52 6.98
C ASN A 197 -3.45 -17.71 6.11
N ALA A 198 -2.29 -17.98 6.70
CA ALA A 198 -0.99 -17.96 6.01
C ALA A 198 -0.93 -18.82 4.74
N SER A 199 -1.56 -19.99 4.73
CA SER A 199 -1.59 -20.86 3.55
C SER A 199 -2.38 -20.26 2.38
N GLN A 200 -3.47 -19.55 2.67
CA GLN A 200 -4.25 -18.85 1.64
C GLN A 200 -3.49 -17.62 1.14
N ILE A 201 -2.87 -16.85 2.04
CA ILE A 201 -2.04 -15.69 1.69
C ILE A 201 -0.86 -16.11 0.79
N ILE A 202 -0.16 -17.20 1.12
CA ILE A 202 0.91 -17.75 0.28
C ILE A 202 0.38 -18.12 -1.11
N LYS A 203 -0.81 -18.73 -1.18
CA LYS A 203 -1.43 -19.10 -2.45
C LYS A 203 -1.77 -17.86 -3.28
N GLY A 204 -2.32 -16.82 -2.67
CA GLY A 204 -2.64 -15.56 -3.34
C GLY A 204 -1.42 -14.84 -3.88
N LEU A 205 -0.32 -14.83 -3.14
CA LEU A 205 0.94 -14.20 -3.55
C LEU A 205 1.79 -15.07 -4.50
N HIS A 206 1.39 -16.32 -4.77
CA HIS A 206 2.24 -17.29 -5.44
C HIS A 206 2.70 -16.82 -6.83
N ILE A 207 1.88 -16.07 -7.57
CA ILE A 207 2.28 -15.57 -8.90
C ILE A 207 3.51 -14.64 -8.84
N LEU A 208 3.69 -13.91 -7.74
CA LEU A 208 4.84 -13.01 -7.56
C LEU A 208 6.16 -13.78 -7.50
N SER A 209 6.15 -15.07 -7.11
CA SER A 209 7.37 -15.91 -7.14
C SER A 209 7.86 -16.20 -8.57
N SER A 210 7.00 -16.00 -9.57
CA SER A 210 7.29 -16.29 -10.98
C SER A 210 7.71 -15.06 -11.80
N LEU A 211 7.75 -13.87 -11.18
CA LEU A 211 8.27 -12.65 -11.80
C LEU A 211 9.77 -12.77 -12.12
N ASP A 212 10.16 -12.46 -13.35
CA ASP A 212 11.58 -12.39 -13.74
C ASP A 212 12.15 -11.04 -13.31
N VAL A 213 13.07 -11.08 -12.34
CA VAL A 213 13.65 -9.91 -11.68
C VAL A 213 15.15 -9.93 -11.90
N ASN A 214 15.68 -8.84 -12.45
CA ASN A 214 17.12 -8.66 -12.65
C ASN A 214 17.63 -7.45 -11.85
N PRO A 215 18.30 -7.67 -10.70
CA PRO A 215 18.85 -6.59 -9.88
C PRO A 215 20.00 -5.80 -10.54
N ASP A 216 20.67 -6.34 -11.53
CA ASP A 216 21.77 -5.65 -12.21
C ASP A 216 21.26 -4.68 -13.29
N THR A 217 20.18 -5.04 -13.99
CA THR A 217 19.52 -4.14 -14.97
C THR A 217 18.40 -3.31 -14.36
N LEU A 218 18.02 -3.58 -13.11
CA LEU A 218 16.87 -2.99 -12.41
C LEU A 218 15.52 -3.26 -13.09
N GLU A 219 15.45 -4.35 -13.86
CA GLU A 219 14.25 -4.72 -14.61
C GLU A 219 13.41 -5.75 -13.84
N ILE A 220 12.09 -5.57 -13.90
CA ILE A 220 11.09 -6.56 -13.52
C ILE A 220 10.26 -6.81 -14.77
N LYS A 221 10.30 -8.03 -15.30
CA LYS A 221 9.50 -8.38 -16.47
C LYS A 221 8.13 -8.86 -16.06
N GLU A 222 7.12 -8.43 -16.81
CA GLU A 222 5.77 -8.95 -16.71
C GLU A 222 5.78 -10.48 -16.81
N HIS A 223 5.10 -11.13 -15.86
CA HIS A 223 4.79 -12.55 -15.91
C HIS A 223 3.32 -12.73 -16.24
N ARG A 224 3.00 -13.52 -17.25
CA ARG A 224 1.62 -13.74 -17.72
C ARG A 224 1.31 -15.21 -17.85
N ILE A 225 0.21 -15.63 -17.23
CA ILE A 225 -0.36 -16.97 -17.40
C ILE A 225 -1.43 -16.89 -18.47
N ASN A 226 -1.12 -17.34 -19.68
CA ASN A 226 -2.08 -17.38 -20.79
C ASN A 226 -2.89 -18.68 -20.73
N ALA A 227 -4.22 -18.59 -20.65
CA ALA A 227 -5.09 -19.77 -20.76
C ALA A 227 -5.30 -20.23 -22.22
N LEU A 228 -5.02 -19.36 -23.19
CA LEU A 228 -5.18 -19.63 -24.62
C LEU A 228 -3.96 -20.34 -25.23
N SER A 229 -4.20 -21.19 -26.23
CA SER A 229 -3.13 -21.74 -27.06
C SER A 229 -2.44 -20.67 -27.91
N ALA A 230 -1.23 -20.95 -28.40
CA ALA A 230 -0.47 -20.04 -29.25
C ALA A 230 -1.17 -19.68 -30.58
N GLN A 231 -2.10 -20.51 -31.05
CA GLN A 231 -2.91 -20.22 -32.23
C GLN A 231 -4.04 -19.25 -31.90
N GLU A 232 -4.72 -19.46 -30.78
CA GLU A 232 -5.81 -18.61 -30.32
C GLU A 232 -5.32 -17.21 -29.93
N GLN A 233 -4.09 -17.11 -29.41
CA GLN A 233 -3.44 -15.83 -29.13
C GLN A 233 -3.13 -15.01 -30.40
N LYS A 234 -2.97 -15.67 -31.55
CA LYS A 234 -2.70 -15.01 -32.83
C LYS A 234 -3.96 -14.55 -33.56
N ARG A 235 -5.15 -14.88 -33.05
CA ARG A 235 -6.42 -14.42 -33.62
C ARG A 235 -6.47 -12.89 -33.57
N LYS A 236 -7.10 -12.31 -34.59
CA LYS A 236 -7.39 -10.89 -34.60
C LYS A 236 -8.75 -10.66 -33.95
N TYR A 237 -8.75 -10.01 -32.80
CA TYR A 237 -9.95 -9.64 -32.07
C TYR A 237 -10.37 -8.21 -32.43
N PHE A 238 -11.67 -7.97 -32.48
CA PHE A 238 -12.29 -6.68 -32.75
C PHE A 238 -13.22 -6.31 -31.60
N PRO A 239 -13.40 -5.01 -31.28
CA PRO A 239 -14.41 -4.57 -30.31
C PRO A 239 -15.81 -5.02 -30.73
N GLY A 240 -16.60 -5.51 -29.77
CA GLY A 240 -17.99 -5.90 -29.97
C GLY A 240 -18.95 -4.72 -29.94
N ASP A 241 -20.25 -5.04 -29.95
CA ASP A 241 -21.34 -4.05 -29.99
C ASP A 241 -21.71 -3.54 -28.58
N GLU A 242 -21.29 -4.25 -27.53
CA GLU A 242 -21.49 -3.90 -26.11
C GLU A 242 -20.14 -3.71 -25.40
N ASP A 243 -20.10 -2.87 -24.35
CA ASP A 243 -18.87 -2.64 -23.57
C ASP A 243 -18.36 -3.96 -22.95
N GLY A 244 -17.05 -4.18 -23.06
CA GLY A 244 -16.40 -5.41 -22.56
C GLY A 244 -16.56 -6.63 -23.47
N THR A 245 -17.32 -6.53 -24.57
CA THR A 245 -17.47 -7.60 -25.57
C THR A 245 -16.51 -7.41 -26.73
N PHE A 246 -16.08 -8.53 -27.31
CA PHE A 246 -15.17 -8.60 -28.45
C PHE A 246 -15.63 -9.71 -29.40
N TYR A 247 -15.05 -9.76 -30.60
CA TYR A 247 -15.26 -10.89 -31.49
C TYR A 247 -14.03 -11.20 -32.34
N TYR A 248 -13.95 -12.43 -32.82
CA TYR A 248 -13.03 -12.81 -33.89
C TYR A 248 -13.78 -13.50 -35.03
N GLU A 249 -13.20 -13.47 -36.23
CA GLU A 249 -13.74 -14.15 -37.39
C GLU A 249 -12.88 -15.37 -37.73
N GLU A 250 -13.51 -16.53 -37.84
CA GLU A 250 -12.85 -17.78 -38.22
C GLU A 250 -13.79 -18.54 -39.16
N ASN A 251 -13.27 -18.98 -40.33
CA ASN A 251 -14.06 -19.67 -41.35
C ASN A 251 -15.35 -18.94 -41.79
N GLY A 252 -15.34 -17.60 -41.78
CA GLY A 252 -16.49 -16.77 -42.16
C GLY A 252 -17.60 -16.71 -41.11
N GLN A 253 -17.36 -17.20 -39.89
CA GLN A 253 -18.26 -17.06 -38.75
C GLN A 253 -17.71 -16.07 -37.74
N ARG A 254 -18.60 -15.22 -37.20
CA ARG A 254 -18.32 -14.30 -36.10
C ARG A 254 -18.50 -15.05 -34.77
N HIS A 255 -17.45 -15.08 -33.96
CA HIS A 255 -17.45 -15.64 -32.62
C HIS A 255 -17.33 -14.50 -31.62
N VAL A 256 -18.38 -14.26 -30.83
CA VAL A 256 -18.39 -13.24 -29.76
C VAL A 256 -17.70 -13.84 -28.53
N VAL A 257 -16.87 -13.03 -27.88
CA VAL A 257 -16.11 -13.38 -26.68
C VAL A 257 -16.11 -12.20 -25.71
N ASP A 258 -16.00 -12.50 -24.43
CA ASP A 258 -16.05 -11.52 -23.36
C ASP A 258 -14.73 -11.44 -22.60
N GLY A 259 -14.54 -10.33 -21.90
CA GLY A 259 -13.51 -10.17 -20.88
C GLY A 259 -12.24 -9.49 -21.36
N THR A 260 -11.62 -8.77 -20.42
CA THR A 260 -10.39 -7.99 -20.62
C THR A 260 -9.26 -8.45 -19.69
N CYS A 261 -9.58 -9.19 -18.63
CA CYS A 261 -8.65 -9.46 -17.53
C CYS A 261 -7.77 -10.68 -17.74
N ASP A 262 -6.50 -10.59 -17.37
CA ASP A 262 -5.58 -11.72 -17.42
C ASP A 262 -4.87 -11.93 -16.08
N THR A 263 -4.36 -13.14 -15.88
CA THR A 263 -3.47 -13.43 -14.77
C THR A 263 -2.08 -12.92 -15.11
N VAL A 264 -1.86 -11.65 -14.79
CA VAL A 264 -0.59 -10.94 -14.99
C VAL A 264 -0.02 -10.56 -13.64
N ALA A 265 1.28 -10.75 -13.46
CA ALA A 265 2.04 -10.09 -12.40
C ALA A 265 3.03 -9.13 -13.04
N MET A 266 3.23 -7.97 -12.43
CA MET A 266 4.24 -7.00 -12.82
C MET A 266 4.76 -6.25 -11.61
N GLY A 267 5.84 -5.50 -11.79
CA GLY A 267 6.37 -4.66 -10.74
C GLY A 267 7.11 -3.45 -11.30
N GLU A 268 7.10 -2.37 -10.54
CA GLU A 268 7.78 -1.13 -10.89
C GLU A 268 8.26 -0.38 -9.66
N PHE A 269 9.21 0.54 -9.86
CA PHE A 269 9.58 1.51 -8.84
C PHE A 269 8.87 2.82 -9.13
N ASP A 270 8.04 3.25 -8.19
CA ASP A 270 7.30 4.51 -8.28
C ASP A 270 7.35 5.23 -6.93
N GLU A 271 7.58 6.54 -6.96
CA GLU A 271 7.66 7.42 -5.78
C GLU A 271 8.49 6.85 -4.60
N GLY A 272 9.61 6.19 -4.90
CA GLY A 272 10.49 5.60 -3.88
C GLY A 272 9.97 4.31 -3.23
N VAL A 273 8.99 3.65 -3.86
CA VAL A 273 8.37 2.39 -3.43
C VAL A 273 8.56 1.33 -4.52
N LEU A 274 8.69 0.07 -4.13
CA LEU A 274 8.54 -1.06 -5.06
C LEU A 274 7.07 -1.47 -5.05
N ARG A 275 6.35 -1.16 -6.13
CA ARG A 275 4.96 -1.56 -6.32
C ARG A 275 4.94 -2.86 -7.11
N LEU A 276 4.25 -3.87 -6.60
CA LEU A 276 3.95 -5.10 -7.33
C LEU A 276 2.45 -5.19 -7.53
N SER A 277 2.04 -5.66 -8.70
CA SER A 277 0.63 -5.82 -9.03
C SER A 277 0.39 -7.22 -9.53
N GLN A 278 -0.77 -7.79 -9.20
CA GLN A 278 -1.26 -9.03 -9.78
C GLN A 278 -2.72 -8.92 -10.20
N GLY A 279 -3.06 -9.49 -11.35
CA GLY A 279 -4.43 -9.64 -11.82
C GLY A 279 -5.18 -10.80 -11.15
N THR A 280 -6.44 -10.98 -11.55
CA THR A 280 -7.38 -11.94 -10.98
C THR A 280 -7.22 -13.33 -11.59
N ASP A 281 -7.71 -13.52 -12.81
CA ASP A 281 -7.78 -14.81 -13.49
C ASP A 281 -7.49 -14.69 -14.98
N ALA A 282 -6.95 -15.77 -15.55
CA ALA A 282 -6.53 -15.80 -16.94
C ALA A 282 -7.74 -15.81 -17.87
N ASN A 283 -7.75 -14.92 -18.87
CA ASN A 283 -8.82 -14.88 -19.84
C ASN A 283 -8.79 -16.15 -20.71
N LYS A 284 -9.89 -16.90 -20.70
CA LYS A 284 -10.03 -18.15 -21.47
C LYS A 284 -10.54 -17.95 -22.89
N GLN A 285 -10.91 -16.73 -23.28
CA GLN A 285 -11.60 -16.45 -24.54
C GLN A 285 -10.80 -15.54 -25.50
N ARG A 286 -9.98 -14.64 -24.97
CA ARG A 286 -9.05 -13.78 -25.76
C ARG A 286 -7.77 -13.51 -24.97
N PRO A 287 -6.64 -13.12 -25.60
CA PRO A 287 -5.50 -12.60 -24.85
C PRO A 287 -6.01 -11.43 -24.00
N GLY A 288 -5.89 -11.55 -22.69
CA GLY A 288 -6.31 -10.47 -21.81
C GLY A 288 -5.35 -9.30 -21.92
N LEU A 289 -5.82 -8.11 -21.57
CA LEU A 289 -4.98 -6.93 -21.49
C LEU A 289 -4.20 -6.97 -20.17
N SER A 290 -3.06 -6.30 -20.11
CA SER A 290 -2.33 -6.04 -18.86
C SER A 290 -3.01 -4.98 -17.97
N GLU A 291 -4.13 -4.42 -18.43
CA GLU A 291 -4.82 -3.32 -17.77
C GLU A 291 -5.42 -3.76 -16.43
N SER A 292 -5.37 -2.85 -15.46
CA SER A 292 -5.90 -3.02 -14.11
C SER A 292 -7.36 -3.42 -14.15
N CYS A 293 -7.62 -4.69 -13.90
CA CYS A 293 -8.96 -5.21 -13.78
C CYS A 293 -9.52 -5.02 -12.38
N ASP A 294 -10.85 -4.98 -12.30
CA ASP A 294 -11.54 -5.17 -11.04
C ASP A 294 -11.07 -6.51 -10.42
N GLY A 295 -10.75 -6.45 -9.13
CA GLY A 295 -10.12 -7.50 -8.34
C GLY A 295 -8.60 -7.59 -8.44
N ALA A 296 -7.91 -6.72 -9.20
CA ALA A 296 -6.45 -6.71 -9.24
C ALA A 296 -5.87 -6.16 -7.93
N SER A 297 -4.89 -6.86 -7.37
CA SER A 297 -4.25 -6.50 -6.10
C SER A 297 -2.89 -5.86 -6.33
N SER A 298 -2.58 -4.86 -5.53
CA SER A 298 -1.32 -4.13 -5.47
C SER A 298 -0.68 -4.30 -4.10
N TYR A 299 0.64 -4.43 -4.08
CA TYR A 299 1.45 -4.63 -2.89
C TYR A 299 2.60 -3.63 -2.88
N LEU A 300 2.70 -2.85 -1.79
CA LEU A 300 3.69 -1.78 -1.67
C LEU A 300 4.82 -2.21 -0.76
N PHE A 301 6.04 -2.25 -1.30
CA PHE A 301 7.24 -2.60 -0.56
C PHE A 301 8.16 -1.39 -0.35
N LYS A 302 8.67 -1.23 0.87
CA LYS A 302 9.66 -0.22 1.23
C LYS A 302 10.84 -0.85 1.96
N LEU A 303 11.97 -0.16 2.00
CA LEU A 303 13.08 -0.53 2.87
C LEU A 303 12.88 0.10 4.25
N ILE A 304 12.68 -0.73 5.26
CA ILE A 304 12.57 -0.33 6.66
C ILE A 304 13.77 -0.89 7.40
N ASP A 305 14.58 -0.03 8.00
CA ASP A 305 15.86 -0.40 8.63
C ASP A 305 16.74 -1.26 7.68
N GLY A 306 16.75 -0.90 6.39
CA GLY A 306 17.49 -1.60 5.34
C GLY A 306 16.89 -2.93 4.87
N LYS A 307 15.74 -3.34 5.41
CA LYS A 307 15.06 -4.58 5.02
C LYS A 307 13.81 -4.31 4.19
N LEU A 308 13.61 -5.08 3.13
CA LEU A 308 12.41 -5.01 2.30
C LEU A 308 11.21 -5.50 3.11
N ARG A 309 10.16 -4.67 3.16
CA ARG A 309 8.94 -4.93 3.90
C ARG A 309 7.73 -4.52 3.09
N LEU A 310 6.70 -5.36 3.08
CA LEU A 310 5.35 -5.05 2.62
C LEU A 310 4.70 -4.15 3.65
N VAL A 311 4.32 -2.95 3.23
CA VAL A 311 3.80 -1.88 4.09
C VAL A 311 2.36 -1.51 3.79
N ALA A 312 1.83 -1.90 2.64
CA ALA A 312 0.41 -1.78 2.33
C ALA A 312 0.01 -2.76 1.23
N SER A 313 -1.26 -3.13 1.23
CA SER A 313 -1.93 -3.82 0.13
C SER A 313 -3.23 -3.12 -0.22
N PHE A 314 -3.69 -3.32 -1.46
CA PHE A 314 -4.97 -2.80 -1.94
C PHE A 314 -5.44 -3.62 -3.12
N THR A 315 -6.74 -3.89 -3.18
CA THR A 315 -7.40 -4.52 -4.33
C THR A 315 -8.39 -3.56 -4.93
N ALA A 316 -8.29 -3.34 -6.24
CA ALA A 316 -9.25 -2.53 -6.99
C ALA A 316 -10.61 -3.26 -7.02
N GLY A 317 -11.70 -2.57 -6.71
CA GLY A 317 -13.06 -3.12 -6.72
C GLY A 317 -14.09 -2.08 -6.31
#